data_AF-A0A1V4HHI3-F1
#
_entry.id   AF-A0A1V4HHI3-F1
#
_cell.length_a   1.000
_cell.length_b   1.000
_cell.length_c   1.000
_cell.angle_alpha   90.00
_cell.angle_beta   90.00
_cell.angle_gamma   90.00
#
_symmetry.space_group_name_H-M   'P 1'
#
loop_
_entity.id
_entity.type
_entity.pdbx_description
1 polymer ?
#
loop_
_entity_poly.entity_id
_entity_poly.type
_entity_poly.pdbx_seq_one_letter_code
_entity_poly.pdbx_strand_id
1 'polypeptide(L)'
;MKQTPLAELSKRHYRQLLIISELYRQQREMMEKKTHIVADRIVSIEQPHVRPMVRGKAGANVVFGAKIAVSLVNGYAWIETAQWDSFNEATTLQASVEAYRQRFGYYPVVILADKIYRSRDNLNYCSGPKFGRPSKEQSEVAERRQERQDAVLSNAIEGKFREGKCKLGLGRISARGAETSLTVIVLQFLVMNLERRLRFSFCFSSDCSVSETYVGRRME
;
A
#
# COMPACT_ATOMS: atom_id res chain seq x y z
N MET A 1 -32.85 -14.70 -36.78
CA MET A 1 -32.86 -14.11 -35.42
C MET A 1 -32.99 -12.60 -35.59
N LYS A 2 -33.96 -11.94 -34.92
CA LYS A 2 -34.00 -10.46 -34.89
C LYS A 2 -32.81 -9.99 -34.05
N GLN A 3 -31.95 -9.15 -34.62
CA GLN A 3 -30.84 -8.54 -33.89
C GLN A 3 -31.36 -7.28 -33.18
N THR A 4 -31.23 -7.24 -31.86
CA THR A 4 -31.58 -6.08 -31.06
C THR A 4 -30.44 -5.06 -31.13
N PRO A 5 -30.69 -3.78 -31.44
CA PRO A 5 -29.65 -2.76 -31.51
C PRO A 5 -29.07 -2.47 -30.12
N LEU A 6 -27.76 -2.19 -30.05
CA LEU A 6 -27.05 -1.88 -28.80
C LEU A 6 -27.63 -0.66 -28.05
N ALA A 7 -28.32 0.23 -28.76
CA ALA A 7 -28.97 1.42 -28.21
C ALA A 7 -30.14 1.10 -27.26
N GLU A 8 -30.72 -0.10 -27.35
CA GLU A 8 -31.80 -0.54 -26.44
C GLU A 8 -31.29 -1.03 -25.08
N LEU A 9 -29.97 -1.23 -24.94
CA LEU A 9 -29.39 -1.67 -23.69
C LEU A 9 -29.33 -0.53 -22.67
N SER A 10 -29.67 -0.85 -21.41
CA SER A 10 -29.36 0.07 -20.30
C SER A 10 -27.85 0.32 -20.22
N LYS A 11 -27.45 1.49 -19.68
CA LYS A 11 -26.03 1.83 -19.48
C LYS A 11 -25.26 0.73 -18.74
N ARG A 12 -25.90 0.06 -17.77
CA ARG A 12 -25.33 -1.06 -17.02
C ARG A 12 -25.10 -2.27 -17.91
N HIS A 13 -26.12 -2.69 -18.66
CA HIS A 13 -26.01 -3.85 -19.55
C HIS A 13 -24.99 -3.62 -20.66
N TYR A 14 -24.97 -2.42 -21.24
CA TYR A 14 -23.98 -2.03 -22.23
C TYR A 14 -22.55 -2.12 -21.67
N ARG A 15 -22.32 -1.56 -20.46
CA ARG A 15 -21.02 -1.70 -19.77
C ARG A 15 -20.63 -3.15 -19.52
N GLN A 16 -21.57 -3.97 -19.03
CA GLN A 16 -21.29 -5.39 -18.77
C GLN A 16 -20.98 -6.16 -20.05
N LEU A 17 -21.67 -5.86 -21.15
CA LEU A 17 -21.40 -6.45 -22.44
C LEU A 17 -19.95 -6.18 -22.87
N LEU A 18 -19.49 -4.92 -22.79
CA LEU A 18 -18.11 -4.57 -23.11
C LEU A 18 -17.09 -5.34 -22.25
N ILE A 19 -17.34 -5.43 -20.93
CA ILE A 19 -16.48 -6.17 -20.00
C ILE A 19 -16.45 -7.66 -20.33
N ILE A 20 -17.60 -8.26 -20.63
CA ILE A 20 -17.72 -9.69 -20.98
C ILE A 20 -17.02 -9.98 -22.31
N SER A 21 -17.16 -9.10 -23.30
CA SER A 21 -16.46 -9.22 -24.58
C SER A 21 -14.94 -9.19 -24.41
N GLU A 22 -14.42 -8.29 -23.57
CA GLU A 22 -12.99 -8.22 -23.28
C GLU A 22 -12.51 -9.44 -22.46
N LEU A 23 -13.29 -9.87 -21.48
CA LEU A 23 -13.01 -11.09 -20.72
C LEU A 23 -12.91 -12.32 -21.63
N TYR A 24 -13.85 -12.45 -22.57
CA TYR A 24 -13.84 -13.53 -23.56
C TYR A 24 -12.59 -13.47 -24.46
N ARG A 25 -12.23 -12.26 -24.94
CA ARG A 25 -11.00 -12.04 -25.73
C ARG A 25 -9.76 -12.50 -24.95
N GLN A 26 -9.64 -12.08 -23.68
CA GLN A 26 -8.53 -12.44 -22.80
C GLN A 26 -8.47 -13.96 -22.56
N GLN A 27 -9.60 -14.60 -22.27
CA GLN A 27 -9.67 -16.05 -22.06
C GLN A 27 -9.26 -16.83 -23.31
N ARG A 28 -9.72 -16.41 -24.50
CA ARG A 28 -9.37 -17.05 -25.77
C ARG A 28 -7.87 -16.92 -26.05
N GLU A 29 -7.31 -15.73 -25.86
CA GLU A 29 -5.87 -15.48 -26.00
C GLU A 29 -5.03 -16.37 -25.06
N MET A 30 -5.43 -16.45 -23.79
CA MET A 30 -4.77 -17.29 -22.79
C MET A 30 -4.82 -18.78 -23.14
N MET A 31 -5.96 -19.24 -23.66
CA MET A 31 -6.16 -20.62 -24.11
C MET A 31 -5.29 -20.96 -25.33
N GLU A 32 -5.32 -20.12 -26.37
CA GLU A 32 -4.56 -20.32 -27.61
C GLU A 32 -3.05 -20.29 -27.36
N LYS A 33 -2.57 -19.34 -26.55
CA LYS A 33 -1.15 -19.20 -26.20
C LYS A 33 -0.70 -20.14 -25.06
N LYS A 34 -1.62 -20.90 -24.45
CA LYS A 34 -1.39 -21.75 -23.27
C LYS A 34 -0.67 -21.00 -22.12
N THR A 35 -1.10 -19.77 -21.85
CA THR A 35 -0.53 -18.89 -20.81
C THR A 35 -1.57 -18.51 -19.76
N HIS A 36 -1.13 -18.28 -18.54
CA HIS A 36 -1.97 -17.74 -17.45
C HIS A 36 -1.79 -16.24 -17.24
N ILE A 37 -1.03 -15.57 -18.12
CA ILE A 37 -0.66 -14.16 -18.03
C ILE A 37 -1.29 -13.40 -19.19
N VAL A 38 -2.01 -12.34 -18.85
CA VAL A 38 -2.54 -11.35 -19.81
C VAL A 38 -2.53 -9.99 -19.12
N ALA A 39 -2.21 -8.94 -19.88
CA ALA A 39 -2.26 -7.58 -19.38
C ALA A 39 -3.71 -7.21 -19.00
N ASP A 40 -3.89 -6.42 -17.94
CA ASP A 40 -5.19 -5.93 -17.49
C ASP A 40 -6.24 -7.04 -17.30
N ARG A 41 -5.80 -8.21 -16.79
CA ARG A 41 -6.65 -9.38 -16.62
C ARG A 41 -7.91 -9.05 -15.82
N ILE A 42 -9.06 -9.29 -16.43
CA ILE A 42 -10.37 -9.16 -15.79
C ILE A 42 -10.65 -10.43 -14.99
N VAL A 43 -10.91 -10.25 -13.69
CA VAL A 43 -11.24 -11.34 -12.76
C VAL A 43 -12.65 -11.23 -12.18
N SER A 44 -13.28 -10.07 -12.33
CA SER A 44 -14.65 -9.80 -11.87
C SER A 44 -15.36 -8.89 -12.88
N ILE A 45 -16.57 -9.28 -13.28
CA ILE A 45 -17.42 -8.48 -14.17
C ILE A 45 -17.96 -7.25 -13.43
N GLU A 46 -18.27 -7.39 -12.15
CA GLU A 46 -18.77 -6.27 -11.34
C GLU A 46 -17.67 -5.28 -10.98
N GLN A 47 -16.45 -5.78 -10.76
CA GLN A 47 -15.28 -4.99 -10.38
C GLN A 47 -14.13 -5.21 -11.37
N PRO A 48 -14.25 -4.73 -12.62
CA PRO A 48 -13.27 -4.98 -13.67
C PRO A 48 -11.93 -4.28 -13.45
N HIS A 49 -11.81 -3.43 -12.43
CA HIS A 49 -10.57 -2.74 -12.04
C HIS A 49 -9.75 -3.54 -11.03
N VAL A 50 -10.35 -4.52 -10.34
CA VAL A 50 -9.64 -5.36 -9.39
C VAL A 50 -8.66 -6.24 -10.15
N ARG A 51 -7.39 -6.25 -9.74
CA ARG A 51 -6.32 -7.01 -10.38
C ARG A 51 -5.89 -8.19 -9.51
N PRO A 52 -5.56 -9.35 -10.11
CA PRO A 52 -4.87 -10.42 -9.41
C PRO A 52 -3.43 -10.00 -9.09
N MET A 53 -3.04 -10.06 -7.82
CA MET A 53 -1.67 -9.80 -7.38
C MET A 53 -1.04 -11.06 -6.81
N VAL A 54 0.12 -11.47 -7.35
CA VAL A 54 0.83 -12.67 -6.88
C VAL A 54 1.40 -12.43 -5.49
N ARG A 55 1.09 -13.31 -4.56
CA ARG A 55 1.57 -13.27 -3.17
C ARG A 55 2.58 -14.39 -2.93
N GLY A 56 3.74 -14.05 -2.39
CA GLY A 56 4.78 -15.01 -2.02
C GLY A 56 4.64 -15.64 -0.62
N LYS A 57 3.43 -15.71 -0.04
CA LYS A 57 3.19 -16.26 1.30
C LYS A 57 2.33 -17.52 1.23
N ALA A 58 2.57 -18.48 2.12
CA ALA A 58 1.78 -19.70 2.21
C ALA A 58 0.28 -19.39 2.45
N GLY A 59 -0.62 -20.09 1.74
CA GLY A 59 -2.08 -19.96 1.87
C GLY A 59 -2.78 -19.65 0.55
N ALA A 60 -2.61 -18.43 0.02
CA ALA A 60 -3.21 -18.01 -1.24
C ALA A 60 -2.13 -17.45 -2.18
N ASN A 61 -2.01 -18.01 -3.38
CA ASN A 61 -1.03 -17.61 -4.38
C ASN A 61 -1.32 -16.22 -4.98
N VAL A 62 -2.58 -15.79 -4.92
CA VAL A 62 -3.06 -14.53 -5.50
C VAL A 62 -3.99 -13.83 -4.49
N VAL A 63 -3.82 -12.52 -4.36
CA VAL A 63 -4.69 -11.63 -3.59
C VAL A 63 -5.34 -10.59 -4.49
N PHE A 64 -6.44 -10.02 -4.02
CA PHE A 64 -7.26 -9.06 -4.74
C PHE A 64 -7.53 -7.87 -3.83
N GLY A 65 -7.38 -6.66 -4.36
CA GLY A 65 -7.59 -5.44 -3.59
C GLY A 65 -6.80 -4.28 -4.16
N ALA A 66 -6.95 -3.12 -3.53
CA ALA A 66 -6.08 -1.99 -3.82
C ALA A 66 -4.72 -2.23 -3.15
N LYS A 67 -3.65 -1.95 -3.88
CA LYS A 67 -2.30 -1.91 -3.33
C LYS A 67 -2.06 -0.55 -2.72
N ILE A 68 -1.67 -0.53 -1.44
CA ILE A 68 -1.52 0.70 -0.67
C ILE A 68 -0.10 0.76 -0.09
N ALA A 69 0.59 1.88 -0.34
CA ALA A 69 1.82 2.26 0.33
C ALA A 69 1.49 3.24 1.46
N VAL A 70 1.99 2.96 2.66
CA VAL A 70 1.70 3.73 3.87
C VAL A 70 3.00 4.16 4.52
N SER A 71 3.06 5.41 4.98
CA SER A 71 4.09 5.89 5.89
C SER A 71 3.50 6.14 7.27
N LEU A 72 4.36 6.13 8.28
CA LEU A 72 3.98 6.26 9.67
C LEU A 72 4.85 7.35 10.30
N VAL A 73 4.23 8.46 10.66
CA VAL A 73 4.88 9.66 11.19
C VAL A 73 4.28 9.98 12.55
N ASN A 74 5.09 9.99 13.61
CA ASN A 74 4.61 10.22 14.99
C ASN A 74 3.43 9.31 15.37
N GLY A 75 3.43 8.11 14.80
CA GLY A 75 2.40 7.10 14.96
C GLY A 75 1.07 7.33 14.19
N TYR A 76 0.97 8.40 13.40
CA TYR A 76 -0.11 8.63 12.43
C TYR A 76 0.20 7.93 11.11
N ALA A 77 -0.79 7.27 10.52
CA ALA A 77 -0.66 6.55 9.27
C ALA A 77 -1.06 7.44 8.09
N TRP A 78 -0.16 7.59 7.11
CA TRP A 78 -0.36 8.38 5.91
C TRP A 78 -0.37 7.47 4.69
N ILE A 79 -1.35 7.67 3.82
CA ILE A 79 -1.39 6.98 2.53
C ILE A 79 -0.48 7.76 1.57
N GLU A 80 0.58 7.11 1.10
CA GLU A 80 1.52 7.67 0.12
C GLU A 80 1.10 7.32 -1.31
N THR A 81 0.55 6.12 -1.52
CA THR A 81 0.04 5.68 -2.82
C THR A 81 -1.07 4.66 -2.59
N ALA A 82 -2.16 4.76 -3.34
CA ALA A 82 -3.22 3.77 -3.36
C ALA A 82 -3.71 3.56 -4.80
N GLN A 83 -3.49 2.36 -5.34
CA GLN A 83 -3.77 2.04 -6.74
C GLN A 83 -4.25 0.59 -6.87
N TRP A 84 -4.98 0.28 -7.94
CA TRP A 84 -5.47 -1.09 -8.20
C TRP A 84 -4.45 -1.96 -8.93
N ASP A 85 -3.55 -1.32 -9.67
CA ASP A 85 -2.47 -2.00 -10.35
C ASP A 85 -1.28 -2.24 -9.41
N SER A 86 -0.54 -3.32 -9.69
CA SER A 86 0.66 -3.62 -8.93
C SER A 86 1.77 -2.64 -9.32
N PHE A 87 2.29 -1.89 -8.35
CA PHE A 87 3.47 -1.03 -8.52
C PHE A 87 4.70 -1.58 -7.78
N ASN A 88 5.89 -1.19 -8.22
CA ASN A 88 7.12 -1.47 -7.48
C ASN A 88 7.19 -0.51 -6.29
N GLU A 89 7.20 -1.06 -5.08
CA GLU A 89 7.24 -0.25 -3.87
C GLU A 89 8.63 0.38 -3.66
N ALA A 90 9.70 -0.26 -4.13
CA ALA A 90 11.04 0.30 -3.97
C ALA A 90 11.15 1.71 -4.58
N THR A 91 10.38 2.01 -5.63
CA THR A 91 10.42 3.31 -6.31
C THR A 91 9.59 4.39 -5.62
N THR A 92 8.74 4.05 -4.63
CA THR A 92 7.88 5.04 -3.96
C THR A 92 8.54 5.75 -2.78
N LEU A 93 9.73 5.32 -2.37
CA LEU A 93 10.42 5.90 -1.19
C LEU A 93 10.68 7.40 -1.37
N GLN A 94 11.31 7.77 -2.49
CA GLN A 94 11.70 9.16 -2.74
C GLN A 94 10.47 10.07 -2.82
N ALA A 95 9.41 9.61 -3.50
CA ALA A 95 8.14 10.33 -3.55
C ALA A 95 7.52 10.50 -2.15
N SER A 96 7.58 9.47 -1.30
CA SER A 96 7.09 9.54 0.10
C SER A 96 7.89 10.57 0.92
N VAL A 97 9.21 10.63 0.72
CA VAL A 97 10.10 11.58 1.41
C VAL A 97 9.87 13.01 0.94
N GLU A 98 9.70 13.23 -0.36
CA GLU A 98 9.35 14.56 -0.88
C GLU A 98 7.95 15.00 -0.41
N ALA A 99 6.97 14.08 -0.39
CA ALA A 99 5.66 14.36 0.18
C ALA A 99 5.75 14.69 1.67
N TYR A 100 6.64 14.03 2.42
CA TYR A 100 6.92 14.40 3.81
C TYR A 100 7.45 15.83 3.90
N ARG A 101 8.45 16.19 3.10
CA ARG A 101 9.01 17.54 3.07
C ARG A 101 7.97 18.60 2.73
N GLN A 102 7.10 18.33 1.76
CA GLN A 102 6.00 19.24 1.41
C GLN A 102 5.03 19.45 2.57
N ARG A 103 4.77 18.40 3.38
CA ARG A 103 3.86 18.45 4.53
C ARG A 103 4.44 19.16 5.75
N PHE A 104 5.71 18.89 6.08
CA PHE A 104 6.32 19.35 7.34
C PHE A 104 7.33 20.50 7.15
N GLY A 105 7.73 20.78 5.91
CA GLY A 105 8.69 21.84 5.57
C GLY A 105 10.17 21.44 5.66
N TYR A 106 10.47 20.21 6.09
CA TYR A 106 11.84 19.71 6.27
C TYR A 106 11.95 18.23 5.91
N TYR A 107 13.18 17.76 5.65
CA TYR A 107 13.46 16.33 5.44
C TYR A 107 13.50 15.58 6.77
N PRO A 108 13.01 14.33 6.82
CA PRO A 108 13.06 13.53 8.04
C PRO A 108 14.52 13.26 8.44
N VAL A 109 14.81 13.32 9.74
CA VAL A 109 16.15 13.06 10.28
C VAL A 109 16.57 11.61 10.02
N VAL A 110 15.63 10.69 10.16
CA VAL A 110 15.84 9.26 9.95
C VAL A 110 14.69 8.71 9.14
N ILE A 111 15.02 7.98 8.08
CA ILE A 111 14.08 7.20 7.28
C ILE A 111 14.37 5.75 7.58
N LEU A 112 13.39 5.04 8.13
CA LEU A 112 13.51 3.60 8.26
C LEU A 112 12.45 2.94 7.41
N ALA A 113 12.87 1.87 6.73
CA ALA A 113 12.08 1.24 5.69
C ALA A 113 12.42 -0.24 5.55
N ASP A 114 11.46 -1.01 5.04
CA ASP A 114 11.62 -2.42 4.74
C ASP A 114 12.82 -2.67 3.80
N LYS A 115 13.38 -3.88 3.86
CA LYS A 115 14.52 -4.29 3.02
C LYS A 115 14.30 -4.04 1.52
N ILE A 116 13.06 -4.12 1.04
CA ILE A 116 12.75 -3.88 -0.38
C ILE A 116 13.06 -2.44 -0.84
N TYR A 117 13.01 -1.47 0.07
CA TYR A 117 13.32 -0.09 -0.22
C TYR A 117 14.84 0.18 -0.28
N ARG A 118 15.69 -0.79 0.06
CA ARG A 118 17.16 -0.67 0.01
C ARG A 118 17.70 -0.86 -1.42
N SER A 119 17.15 -0.15 -2.39
CA SER A 119 17.70 -0.07 -3.75
C SER A 119 18.93 0.86 -3.78
N ARG A 120 19.81 0.70 -4.78
CA ARG A 120 20.98 1.59 -4.92
C ARG A 120 20.57 3.05 -5.04
N ASP A 121 19.52 3.34 -5.80
CA ASP A 121 19.02 4.69 -6.00
C ASP A 121 18.50 5.30 -4.70
N ASN A 122 17.77 4.51 -3.90
CA ASN A 122 17.28 4.97 -2.60
C ASN A 122 18.40 5.14 -1.58
N LEU A 123 19.41 4.26 -1.60
CA LEU A 123 20.58 4.41 -0.75
C LEU A 123 21.35 5.68 -1.12
N ASN A 124 21.52 5.98 -2.40
CA ASN A 124 22.16 7.21 -2.88
C ASN A 124 21.34 8.47 -2.53
N TYR A 125 20.01 8.39 -2.61
CA TYR A 125 19.12 9.48 -2.22
C TYR A 125 19.15 9.76 -0.71
N CYS A 126 19.14 8.70 0.11
CA CYS A 126 19.15 8.82 1.57
C CYS A 126 20.56 9.01 2.17
N SER A 127 21.64 8.89 1.39
CA SER A 127 23.00 9.02 1.92
C SER A 127 23.38 10.49 2.10
N GLY A 128 23.31 10.93 3.36
CA GLY A 128 24.11 12.07 3.83
C GLY A 128 25.62 11.73 3.87
N PRO A 129 26.47 12.67 4.32
CA PRO A 129 27.92 12.48 4.41
C PRO A 129 28.25 11.16 5.12
N LYS A 130 29.10 10.33 4.50
CA LYS A 130 29.55 9.08 5.11
C LYS A 130 30.29 9.40 6.41
N PHE A 131 29.63 9.23 7.56
CA PHE A 131 30.34 9.19 8.83
C PHE A 131 31.29 8.00 8.78
N GLY A 132 32.56 8.24 9.10
CA GLY A 132 33.67 7.31 8.89
C GLY A 132 33.40 5.91 9.43
N ARG A 133 34.13 4.93 8.89
CA ARG A 133 33.99 3.50 9.22
C ARG A 133 34.13 3.30 10.75
N PRO A 134 33.08 2.91 11.48
CA PRO A 134 33.19 2.61 12.90
C PRO A 134 34.04 1.34 13.11
N SER A 135 34.60 1.17 14.31
CA SER A 135 35.35 -0.05 14.65
C SER A 135 34.44 -1.29 14.59
N LYS A 136 35.02 -2.47 14.36
CA LYS A 136 34.27 -3.72 14.11
C LYS A 136 33.28 -4.04 15.25
N GLU A 137 33.71 -3.89 16.51
CA GLU A 137 32.89 -4.13 17.70
C GLU A 137 31.80 -3.07 17.91
N GLN A 138 32.10 -1.79 17.64
CA GLN A 138 31.10 -0.71 17.72
C GLN A 138 30.05 -0.85 16.60
N SER A 139 30.43 -1.39 15.45
CA SER A 139 29.52 -1.64 14.33
C SER A 139 28.49 -2.72 14.65
N GLU A 140 28.88 -3.81 15.32
CA GLU A 140 27.95 -4.90 15.66
C GLU A 140 26.91 -4.49 16.70
N VAL A 141 27.31 -3.69 17.70
CA VAL A 141 26.38 -3.18 18.73
C VAL A 141 25.42 -2.15 18.13
N ALA A 142 25.91 -1.27 17.25
CA ALA A 142 25.08 -0.29 16.56
C ALA A 142 24.10 -0.96 15.58
N GLU A 143 24.57 -1.97 14.83
CA GLU A 143 23.75 -2.75 13.90
C GLU A 143 22.63 -3.50 14.62
N ARG A 144 22.92 -4.17 15.75
CA ARG A 144 21.89 -4.82 16.57
C ARG A 144 20.87 -3.82 17.14
N ARG A 145 21.29 -2.60 17.50
CA ARG A 145 20.36 -1.55 17.96
C ARG A 145 19.46 -1.07 16.82
N GLN A 146 20.04 -0.87 15.64
CA GLN A 146 19.31 -0.48 14.44
C GLN A 146 18.28 -1.55 14.03
N GLU A 147 18.68 -2.82 14.02
CA GLU A 147 17.79 -3.95 13.73
C GLU A 147 16.62 -4.03 14.72
N ARG A 148 16.87 -3.76 16.00
CA ARG A 148 15.81 -3.71 17.02
C ARG A 148 14.83 -2.56 16.75
N GLN A 149 15.33 -1.37 16.40
CA GLN A 149 14.48 -0.21 16.07
C GLN A 149 13.66 -0.47 14.81
N ASP A 150 14.29 -0.99 13.75
CA ASP A 150 13.62 -1.40 12.51
C ASP A 150 12.51 -2.42 12.79
N ALA A 151 12.76 -3.40 13.66
CA ALA A 151 11.77 -4.41 14.04
C ALA A 151 10.59 -3.82 14.84
N VAL A 152 10.85 -2.93 15.80
CA VAL A 152 9.80 -2.26 16.59
C VAL A 152 8.87 -1.45 15.68
N LEU A 153 9.43 -0.73 14.72
CA LEU A 153 8.63 0.12 13.83
C LEU A 153 7.91 -0.66 12.74
N SER A 154 8.53 -1.74 12.21
CA SER A 154 7.84 -2.72 11.38
C SER A 154 6.63 -3.29 12.11
N ASN A 155 6.78 -3.65 13.40
CA ASN A 155 5.68 -4.12 14.22
C ASN A 155 4.61 -3.03 14.44
N ALA A 156 5.00 -1.75 14.53
CA ALA A 156 4.06 -0.64 14.66
C ALA A 156 3.19 -0.47 13.39
N ILE A 157 3.79 -0.54 12.20
CA ILE A 157 3.04 -0.54 10.93
C ILE A 157 2.14 -1.75 10.85
N GLU A 158 2.66 -2.94 11.18
CA GLU A 158 1.85 -4.15 11.16
C GLU A 158 0.66 -4.02 12.11
N GLY A 159 0.88 -3.45 13.28
CA GLY A 159 -0.13 -3.10 14.28
C GLY A 159 -1.20 -2.18 13.72
N LYS A 160 -0.83 -1.13 12.97
CA LYS A 160 -1.78 -0.23 12.31
C LYS A 160 -2.63 -0.91 11.24
N PHE A 161 -2.01 -1.74 10.40
CA PHE A 161 -2.78 -2.53 9.44
C PHE A 161 -3.70 -3.53 10.12
N ARG A 162 -3.27 -4.15 11.22
CA ARG A 162 -4.11 -5.06 12.01
C ARG A 162 -5.28 -4.30 12.64
N GLU A 163 -5.03 -3.14 13.23
CA GLU A 163 -6.05 -2.26 13.81
C GLU A 163 -7.11 -1.93 12.76
N GLY A 164 -6.71 -1.42 11.59
CA GLY A 164 -7.66 -1.07 10.54
C GLY A 164 -8.40 -2.29 9.97
N LYS A 165 -7.76 -3.46 9.86
CA LYS A 165 -8.44 -4.69 9.40
C LYS A 165 -9.45 -5.23 10.41
N CYS A 166 -9.09 -5.29 11.69
CA CYS A 166 -9.91 -5.88 12.73
C CYS A 166 -11.01 -4.94 13.25
N LYS A 167 -10.74 -3.63 13.34
CA LYS A 167 -11.67 -2.65 13.95
C LYS A 167 -12.42 -1.81 12.93
N LEU A 168 -11.77 -1.47 11.81
CA LEU A 168 -12.29 -0.48 10.85
C LEU A 168 -12.73 -1.09 9.51
N GLY A 169 -12.61 -2.41 9.35
CA GLY A 169 -13.09 -3.12 8.17
C GLY A 169 -12.20 -3.00 6.93
N LEU A 170 -10.92 -2.62 7.04
CA LEU A 170 -9.98 -2.67 5.90
C LEU A 170 -9.90 -4.08 5.29
N GLY A 171 -10.15 -5.12 6.09
CA GLY A 171 -10.11 -6.50 5.59
C GLY A 171 -11.27 -6.87 4.65
N ARG A 172 -12.32 -6.04 4.55
CA ARG A 172 -13.49 -6.31 3.72
C ARG A 172 -14.21 -5.02 3.32
N ILE A 173 -13.80 -4.45 2.19
CA ILE A 173 -14.43 -3.27 1.60
C ILE A 173 -15.62 -3.70 0.74
N SER A 174 -16.83 -3.29 1.13
CA SER A 174 -18.07 -3.63 0.42
C SER A 174 -18.37 -2.74 -0.78
N ALA A 175 -17.62 -1.64 -0.96
CA ALA A 175 -17.80 -0.75 -2.09
C ALA A 175 -17.41 -1.43 -3.41
N ARG A 176 -18.17 -1.16 -4.48
CA ARG A 176 -18.01 -1.81 -5.79
C ARG A 176 -17.32 -0.94 -6.84
N GLY A 177 -17.27 0.38 -6.65
CA GLY A 177 -16.59 1.30 -7.57
C GLY A 177 -15.13 1.48 -7.19
N ALA A 178 -14.24 1.65 -8.17
CA ALA A 178 -12.81 1.85 -7.93
C ALA A 178 -12.55 3.07 -7.02
N GLU A 179 -13.08 4.23 -7.41
CA GLU A 179 -12.99 5.48 -6.66
C GLU A 179 -13.69 5.40 -5.30
N THR A 180 -14.88 4.78 -5.25
CA THR A 180 -15.65 4.65 -4.02
C THR A 180 -14.92 3.77 -3.01
N SER A 181 -14.33 2.66 -3.45
CA SER A 181 -13.54 1.78 -2.60
C SER A 181 -12.27 2.45 -2.10
N LEU A 182 -11.56 3.21 -2.96
CA LEU A 182 -10.42 4.03 -2.53
C LEU A 182 -10.84 5.09 -1.51
N THR A 183 -11.99 5.74 -1.71
CA THR A 183 -12.55 6.71 -0.76
C THR A 183 -12.83 6.05 0.60
N VAL A 184 -13.43 4.85 0.59
CA VAL A 184 -13.67 4.08 1.83
C VAL A 184 -12.36 3.75 2.55
N ILE A 185 -11.32 3.33 1.81
CA ILE A 185 -9.98 3.10 2.37
C ILE A 185 -9.45 4.37 3.03
N VAL A 186 -9.46 5.50 2.31
CA VAL A 186 -8.97 6.79 2.82
C VAL A 186 -9.72 7.21 4.08
N LEU A 187 -11.05 7.06 4.11
CA LEU A 187 -11.87 7.35 5.28
C LEU A 187 -11.50 6.46 6.47
N GLN A 188 -11.19 5.17 6.25
CA GLN A 188 -10.75 4.29 7.33
C GLN A 188 -9.40 4.72 7.91
N PHE A 189 -8.45 5.17 7.08
CA PHE A 189 -7.18 5.75 7.56
C PHE A 189 -7.40 7.06 8.33
N LEU A 190 -8.33 7.90 7.89
CA LEU A 190 -8.72 9.11 8.61
C LEU A 190 -9.27 8.77 10.00
N VAL A 191 -10.23 7.83 10.10
CA VAL A 191 -10.79 7.38 11.37
C VAL A 191 -9.70 6.81 12.29
N MET A 192 -8.79 5.99 11.75
CA MET A 192 -7.66 5.44 12.51
C MET A 192 -6.75 6.53 13.11
N ASN A 193 -6.51 7.61 12.36
CA ASN A 193 -5.74 8.76 12.82
C ASN A 193 -6.50 9.59 13.86
N LEU A 194 -7.81 9.78 13.68
CA LEU A 194 -8.67 10.46 14.64
C LEU A 194 -8.74 9.70 15.96
N GLU A 195 -8.92 8.38 15.94
CA GLU A 195 -8.89 7.55 17.15
C GLU A 195 -7.55 7.67 17.89
N ARG A 196 -6.43 7.69 17.17
CA ARG A 196 -5.12 7.94 17.77
C ARG A 196 -5.08 9.30 18.46
N ARG A 197 -5.54 10.36 17.78
CA ARG A 197 -5.56 11.71 18.33
C ARG A 197 -6.43 11.79 19.58
N LEU A 198 -7.61 11.17 19.56
CA LEU A 198 -8.49 11.08 20.73
C LEU A 198 -7.80 10.36 21.89
N ARG A 199 -7.18 9.19 21.65
CA ARG A 199 -6.42 8.47 22.69
C ARG A 199 -5.28 9.31 23.27
N PHE A 200 -4.59 10.11 22.45
CA PHE A 200 -3.54 11.01 22.93
C PHE A 200 -4.12 12.15 23.79
N SER A 201 -5.21 12.77 23.33
CA SER A 201 -5.89 13.84 24.07
C SER A 201 -6.49 13.38 25.40
N PHE A 202 -7.03 12.17 25.47
CA PHE A 202 -7.56 11.59 26.72
C PHE A 202 -6.48 10.98 27.63
N CYS A 203 -5.24 10.81 27.14
CA CYS A 203 -4.11 10.26 27.89
C CYS A 203 -3.04 11.31 28.23
N PHE A 204 -3.37 12.60 28.13
CA PHE A 204 -2.51 13.71 28.57
C PHE A 204 -2.41 13.76 30.11
N SER A 205 -1.65 12.80 30.63
CA SER A 205 -0.86 12.89 31.84
C SER A 205 0.42 12.08 31.57
N SER A 206 1.37 12.70 30.85
CA SER A 206 2.83 12.43 30.77
C SER A 206 3.37 12.42 29.32
N ASP A 207 4.31 13.33 29.09
CA ASP A 207 5.01 13.61 27.84
C ASP A 207 5.94 12.48 27.37
N CYS A 208 6.10 12.33 26.05
CA CYS A 208 7.41 12.35 25.37
C CYS A 208 7.20 12.31 23.84
N SER A 209 7.79 13.24 23.09
CA SER A 209 7.75 13.26 21.62
C SER A 209 9.16 13.11 21.05
N VAL A 210 9.38 12.04 20.29
CA VAL A 210 10.50 11.90 19.36
C VAL A 210 9.87 11.73 17.98
N SER A 211 10.26 12.60 17.04
CA SER A 211 9.70 12.59 15.69
C SER A 211 10.45 11.61 14.79
N GLU A 212 9.96 10.38 14.72
CA GLU A 212 10.46 9.33 13.82
C GLU A 212 9.46 9.08 12.69
N THR A 213 10.00 8.93 11.48
CA THR A 213 9.24 8.63 10.26
C THR A 213 9.66 7.27 9.73
N TYR A 214 8.69 6.36 9.65
CA TYR A 214 8.89 5.00 9.18
C TYR A 214 8.02 4.74 7.95
N VAL A 215 8.59 4.25 6.86
CA VAL A 215 7.86 3.88 5.65
C VAL A 215 7.80 2.36 5.58
N GLY A 216 6.61 1.78 5.58
CA GLY A 216 6.50 0.33 5.54
C GLY A 216 5.16 -0.21 5.10
N ARG A 217 5.17 -1.50 4.80
CA ARG A 217 4.23 -2.17 3.90
C ARG A 217 3.13 -2.96 4.63
N ARG A 218 1.94 -3.05 4.03
CA ARG A 218 1.19 -4.31 3.95
C ARG A 218 0.35 -4.37 2.67
N MET A 219 0.64 -5.33 1.80
CA MET A 219 -0.28 -5.73 0.74
C MET A 219 -1.49 -6.44 1.36
N GLU A 220 -2.69 -6.05 0.95
CA GLU A 220 -3.93 -6.74 1.29
C GLU A 220 -3.98 -8.14 0.69
#